data_AF-A0A1A2DCN5-F1
#
_entry.id   AF-A0A1A2DCN5-F1
#
_cell.length_a   1.000
_cell.length_b   1.000
_cell.length_c   1.000
_cell.angle_alpha   90.00
_cell.angle_beta   90.00
_cell.angle_gamma   90.00
#
_symmetry.space_group_name_H-M   'P 1'
#
loop_
_entity.id
_entity.type
_entity.pdbx_description
1 polymer ?
#
loop_
_entity_poly.entity_id
_entity_poly.type
_entity_poly.pdbx_seq_one_letter_code
_entity_poly.pdbx_strand_id
1 'polypeptide(L)'
;MNDELSQANSRGFELGRCHAAIAEVVEQAARWARSFSVVTPHVLPDGSTFVTYPLALHADRLDAVWTRLGGACIDLAASLAEGEGTRSASAMPPIHRNMGLPTTYTEGADYVHVLQPRCVQRTTLQDLWRTEVANALLYLSVAGIRTDELERYASTSQALFDDAAAVVRDAYARSAAATFGRVWALALDANGRGRALIAWMKALADVGFTADECSVVLSDFKVVSPDAVSYCLANKGVWRCRE
;
A
#
# COMPACT_ATOMS: atom_id res chain seq x y z
N MET A 1 8.91 33.90 -21.15
CA MET A 1 9.44 32.81 -22.00
C MET A 1 10.59 32.02 -21.35
N ASN A 2 11.76 32.59 -21.02
CA ASN A 2 12.84 31.79 -20.37
C ASN A 2 12.53 31.33 -18.94
N ASP A 3 11.73 32.08 -18.19
CA ASP A 3 11.40 31.75 -16.80
C ASP A 3 10.39 30.59 -16.69
N GLU A 4 9.37 30.55 -17.57
CA GLU A 4 8.33 29.52 -17.57
C GLU A 4 8.88 28.13 -17.94
N LEU A 5 9.79 28.06 -18.91
CA LEU A 5 10.45 26.80 -19.28
C LEU A 5 11.40 26.29 -18.19
N SER A 6 12.10 27.21 -17.52
CA SER A 6 12.93 26.87 -16.35
C SER A 6 12.08 26.32 -15.21
N GLN A 7 10.93 26.95 -14.95
CA GLN A 7 9.96 26.48 -13.96
C GLN A 7 9.36 25.13 -14.36
N ALA A 8 8.98 24.92 -15.62
CA ALA A 8 8.49 23.63 -16.11
C ALA A 8 9.52 22.49 -15.91
N ASN A 9 10.80 22.74 -16.19
CA ASN A 9 11.88 21.77 -15.97
C ASN A 9 12.06 21.43 -14.49
N SER A 10 12.04 22.43 -13.61
CA SER A 10 12.09 22.23 -12.16
C SER A 10 10.92 21.37 -11.67
N ARG A 11 9.71 21.63 -12.17
CA ARG A 11 8.51 20.83 -11.83
C ARG A 11 8.56 19.42 -12.39
N GLY A 12 9.13 19.23 -13.59
CA GLY A 12 9.38 17.89 -14.15
C GLY A 12 10.31 17.06 -13.26
N PHE A 13 11.36 17.67 -12.70
CA PHE A 13 12.27 17.00 -11.76
C PHE A 13 11.56 16.59 -10.46
N GLU A 14 10.81 17.52 -9.85
CA GLU A 14 10.06 17.25 -8.62
C GLU A 14 8.96 16.19 -8.83
N LEU A 15 8.28 16.22 -9.99
CA LEU A 15 7.32 15.19 -10.39
C LEU A 15 7.99 13.81 -10.45
N GLY A 16 9.16 13.70 -11.09
CA GLY A 16 9.92 12.46 -11.17
C GLY A 16 10.36 11.96 -9.79
N ARG A 17 10.82 12.87 -8.91
CA ARG A 17 11.20 12.54 -7.52
C ARG A 17 10.00 12.02 -6.72
N CYS A 18 8.84 12.67 -6.82
CA CYS A 18 7.62 12.22 -6.16
C CYS A 18 7.14 10.87 -6.66
N HIS A 19 7.18 10.62 -7.98
CA HIS A 19 6.83 9.32 -8.57
C HIS A 19 7.76 8.22 -8.06
N ALA A 20 9.07 8.46 -8.09
CA ALA A 20 10.07 7.50 -7.63
C ALA A 20 9.88 7.17 -6.14
N ALA A 21 9.59 8.17 -5.30
CA ALA A 21 9.31 7.95 -3.88
C ALA A 21 8.10 7.05 -3.65
N ILE A 22 7.01 7.23 -4.40
CA ILE A 22 5.84 6.34 -4.30
C ILE A 22 6.20 4.93 -4.80
N ALA A 23 6.86 4.82 -5.94
CA ALA A 23 7.26 3.53 -6.52
C ALA A 23 8.19 2.73 -5.58
N GLU A 24 9.11 3.39 -4.88
CA GLU A 24 9.97 2.77 -3.87
C GLU A 24 9.15 2.18 -2.72
N VAL A 25 8.16 2.93 -2.21
CA VAL A 25 7.27 2.44 -1.14
C VAL A 25 6.46 1.23 -1.61
N VAL A 26 5.99 1.21 -2.86
CA VAL A 26 5.29 0.04 -3.44
C VAL A 26 6.21 -1.17 -3.50
N GLU A 27 7.47 -1.01 -3.91
CA GLU A 27 8.45 -2.10 -3.93
C GLU A 27 8.73 -2.63 -2.52
N GLN A 28 8.92 -1.74 -1.54
CA GLN A 28 9.11 -2.12 -0.14
C GLN A 28 7.90 -2.86 0.42
N ALA A 29 6.68 -2.42 0.10
CA ALA A 29 5.45 -3.11 0.49
C ALA A 29 5.33 -4.50 -0.15
N ALA A 30 5.77 -4.67 -1.42
CA ALA A 30 5.82 -5.98 -2.07
C ALA A 30 6.77 -6.94 -1.34
N ARG A 31 7.97 -6.45 -0.96
CA ARG A 31 8.93 -7.24 -0.19
C ARG A 31 8.38 -7.63 1.19
N TRP A 32 7.75 -6.69 1.90
CA TRP A 32 7.08 -6.96 3.17
C TRP A 32 6.00 -8.04 3.03
N ALA A 33 5.14 -7.93 2.01
CA ALA A 33 4.09 -8.92 1.77
C ALA A 33 4.69 -10.31 1.47
N ARG A 34 5.80 -10.37 0.71
CA ARG A 34 6.49 -11.62 0.38
C ARG A 34 7.17 -12.26 1.58
N SER A 35 7.71 -11.48 2.51
CA SER A 35 8.39 -11.98 3.71
C SER A 35 7.43 -12.32 4.85
N PHE A 36 6.21 -11.77 4.85
CA PHE A 36 5.22 -12.04 5.87
C PHE A 36 4.79 -13.51 5.85
N SER A 37 4.99 -14.18 6.99
CA SER A 37 4.68 -15.60 7.12
C SER A 37 4.15 -15.93 8.51
N VAL A 38 3.31 -16.97 8.57
CA VAL A 38 2.76 -17.47 9.84
C VAL A 38 3.18 -18.92 10.03
N VAL A 39 3.90 -19.17 11.13
CA VAL A 39 4.31 -20.51 11.54
C VAL A 39 3.17 -21.18 12.29
N THR A 40 2.84 -22.40 11.88
CA THR A 40 1.86 -23.25 12.56
C THR A 40 2.55 -23.98 13.72
N PRO A 41 1.90 -24.09 14.89
CA PRO A 41 2.49 -24.76 16.05
C PRO A 41 2.65 -26.28 15.90
N HIS A 42 2.10 -26.88 14.85
CA HIS A 42 2.22 -28.30 14.57
C HIS A 42 3.50 -28.60 13.79
N VAL A 43 4.29 -29.53 14.31
CA VAL A 43 5.47 -30.08 13.64
C VAL A 43 5.00 -31.13 12.63
N LEU A 44 5.47 -31.01 11.39
CA LEU A 44 5.19 -31.98 10.33
C LEU A 44 5.84 -33.33 10.65
N PRO A 45 5.41 -34.43 10.02
CA PRO A 45 5.96 -35.76 10.29
C PRO A 45 7.49 -35.87 10.09
N ASP A 46 8.07 -34.97 9.30
CA ASP A 46 9.50 -34.87 9.01
C ASP A 46 10.28 -33.98 10.00
N GLY A 47 9.63 -33.45 11.04
CA GLY A 47 10.25 -32.58 12.03
C GLY A 47 10.30 -31.09 11.63
N SER A 48 9.83 -30.72 10.43
CA SER A 48 9.79 -29.33 9.98
C SER A 48 8.55 -28.59 10.49
N THR A 49 8.60 -27.25 10.50
CA THR A 49 7.45 -26.41 10.84
C THR A 49 6.64 -26.06 9.59
N PHE A 50 5.32 -26.20 9.66
CA PHE A 50 4.45 -25.76 8.56
C PHE A 50 4.31 -24.23 8.57
N VAL A 51 4.74 -23.58 7.50
CA VAL A 51 4.71 -22.11 7.33
C VAL A 51 3.75 -21.73 6.22
N THR A 52 2.85 -20.78 6.47
CA THR A 52 1.96 -20.21 5.46
C THR A 52 2.39 -18.80 5.06
N TYR A 53 2.16 -18.45 3.80
CA TYR A 53 2.48 -17.14 3.21
C TYR A 53 1.18 -16.47 2.74
N PRO A 54 0.37 -15.94 3.66
CA PRO A 54 -0.99 -15.51 3.35
C PRO A 54 -1.07 -14.29 2.41
N LEU A 55 0.05 -13.60 2.18
CA LEU A 55 0.12 -12.38 1.36
C LEU A 55 0.85 -12.58 0.03
N ALA A 56 1.16 -13.83 -0.38
CA ALA A 56 1.90 -14.09 -1.61
C ALA A 56 1.24 -13.45 -2.86
N LEU A 57 -0.08 -13.57 -2.99
CA LEU A 57 -0.82 -12.96 -4.09
C LEU A 57 -0.75 -11.42 -4.07
N HIS A 58 -0.73 -10.81 -2.89
CA HIS A 58 -0.60 -9.36 -2.73
C HIS A 58 0.79 -8.89 -3.13
N ALA A 59 1.82 -9.62 -2.73
CA ALA A 59 3.20 -9.34 -3.14
C ALA A 59 3.33 -9.34 -4.67
N ASP A 60 2.78 -10.36 -5.34
CA ASP A 60 2.84 -10.47 -6.80
C ASP A 60 2.06 -9.33 -7.50
N ARG A 61 0.93 -8.92 -6.93
CA ARG A 61 0.19 -7.74 -7.42
C ARG A 61 0.98 -6.44 -7.25
N LEU A 62 1.62 -6.24 -6.10
CA LEU A 62 2.43 -5.05 -5.84
C LEU A 62 3.66 -4.99 -6.74
N ASP A 63 4.33 -6.13 -6.98
CA ASP A 63 5.44 -6.22 -7.94
C ASP A 63 4.99 -5.87 -9.37
N ALA A 64 3.80 -6.32 -9.77
CA ALA A 64 3.23 -5.97 -11.07
C ALA A 64 2.91 -4.47 -11.18
N VAL A 65 2.38 -3.85 -10.12
CA VAL A 65 2.15 -2.40 -10.07
C VAL A 65 3.46 -1.63 -10.13
N TRP A 66 4.46 -2.03 -9.35
CA TRP A 66 5.79 -1.42 -9.35
C TRP A 66 6.44 -1.46 -10.74
N THR A 67 6.38 -2.62 -11.42
CA THR A 67 6.89 -2.76 -12.79
C THR A 67 6.19 -1.80 -13.75
N ARG A 68 4.86 -1.67 -13.65
CA ARG A 68 4.07 -0.76 -14.49
C ARG A 68 4.33 0.72 -14.19
N LEU A 69 4.62 1.07 -12.93
CA LEU A 69 5.04 2.41 -12.55
C LEU A 69 6.37 2.80 -13.19
N GLY A 70 7.33 1.86 -13.28
CA GLY A 70 8.57 2.07 -14.03
C GLY A 70 8.31 2.26 -15.52
N GLY A 71 7.42 1.46 -16.11
CA GLY A 71 7.00 1.58 -17.52
C GLY A 71 6.38 2.94 -17.84
N ALA A 72 5.49 3.46 -16.99
CA ALA A 72 4.81 4.73 -17.22
C ALA A 72 5.78 5.93 -17.36
N CYS A 73 6.87 5.94 -16.59
CA CYS A 73 7.92 6.97 -16.73
C CYS A 73 8.71 6.82 -18.04
N ILE A 74 9.02 5.57 -18.44
CA ILE A 74 9.73 5.28 -19.68
C ILE A 74 8.89 5.70 -20.89
N ASP A 75 7.59 5.40 -20.87
CA ASP A 75 6.66 5.74 -21.96
C ASP A 75 6.54 7.26 -22.12
N LEU A 76 6.41 8.01 -21.02
CA LEU A 76 6.40 9.48 -21.06
C LEU A 76 7.74 10.01 -21.62
N ALA A 77 8.87 9.53 -21.12
CA ALA A 77 10.19 9.95 -21.60
C ALA A 77 10.38 9.65 -23.10
N ALA A 78 9.94 8.48 -23.56
CA ALA A 78 9.99 8.09 -24.96
C ALA A 78 9.09 8.97 -25.83
N SER A 79 7.87 9.28 -25.39
CA SER A 79 6.94 10.16 -26.14
C SER A 79 7.47 11.58 -26.31
N LEU A 80 8.25 12.07 -25.34
CA LEU A 80 8.89 13.38 -25.40
C LEU A 80 10.15 13.34 -26.28
N ALA A 81 10.89 12.22 -26.26
CA ALA A 81 12.07 12.00 -27.09
C ALA A 81 11.76 11.69 -28.56
N GLU A 82 10.55 11.25 -28.92
CA GLU A 82 10.17 11.10 -30.34
C GLU A 82 10.13 12.45 -31.11
N GLY A 83 10.29 13.59 -30.42
CA GLY A 83 10.61 14.90 -31.02
C GLY A 83 12.11 15.18 -31.27
N GLU A 84 13.02 14.47 -30.62
CA GLU A 84 14.47 14.57 -30.80
C GLU A 84 15.06 13.15 -30.86
N GLY A 85 15.20 12.63 -32.08
CA GLY A 85 15.53 11.23 -32.30
C GLY A 85 16.79 10.76 -31.56
N THR A 86 16.63 9.93 -30.55
CA THR A 86 17.50 8.76 -30.31
C THR A 86 16.85 7.77 -29.35
N ARG A 87 16.79 6.49 -29.75
CA ARG A 87 16.46 5.36 -28.88
C ARG A 87 17.70 4.89 -28.12
N SER A 88 17.58 4.72 -26.81
CA SER A 88 17.95 3.44 -26.14
C SER A 88 17.55 3.47 -24.67
N ALA A 89 16.79 2.48 -24.21
CA ALA A 89 16.70 2.15 -22.80
C ALA A 89 16.75 0.63 -22.65
N SER A 90 17.90 0.15 -22.17
CA SER A 90 18.08 -1.23 -21.72
C SER A 90 17.50 -1.34 -20.30
N ALA A 91 16.37 -2.03 -20.16
CA ALA A 91 15.84 -2.39 -18.86
C ALA A 91 16.76 -3.43 -18.19
N MET A 92 17.43 -3.04 -17.11
CA MET A 92 18.09 -3.97 -16.20
C MET A 92 17.03 -4.76 -15.43
N PRO A 93 17.17 -6.10 -15.30
CA PRO A 93 16.24 -6.90 -14.52
C PRO A 93 16.41 -6.59 -13.02
N PRO A 94 15.34 -6.69 -12.20
CA PRO A 94 15.46 -6.54 -10.76
C PRO A 94 16.34 -7.65 -10.21
N ILE A 95 17.44 -7.27 -9.55
CA ILE A 95 18.22 -8.19 -8.75
C ILE A 95 17.45 -8.42 -7.45
N HIS A 96 16.78 -9.56 -7.33
CA HIS A 96 16.25 -10.03 -6.06
C HIS A 96 17.41 -10.28 -5.08
N ARG A 97 17.55 -9.40 -4.09
CA ARG A 97 18.48 -9.62 -2.97
C ARG A 97 17.78 -9.46 -1.62
N ASN A 98 17.97 -10.53 -0.84
CA ASN A 98 17.82 -10.69 0.60
C ASN A 98 16.40 -10.87 1.17
N MET A 99 16.12 -12.12 1.56
CA MET A 99 15.14 -12.48 2.58
C MET A 99 15.62 -11.93 3.93
N GLY A 100 15.00 -10.84 4.37
CA GLY A 100 15.14 -10.32 5.73
C GLY A 100 14.34 -11.16 6.74
N LEU A 101 14.56 -10.86 8.03
CA LEU A 101 13.87 -11.44 9.20
C LEU A 101 12.34 -11.50 9.03
N PRO A 102 11.63 -12.39 9.76
CA PRO A 102 10.17 -12.45 9.72
C PRO A 102 9.58 -11.08 10.05
N THR A 103 8.86 -10.51 9.10
CA THR A 103 8.19 -9.22 9.24
C THR A 103 6.87 -9.39 9.99
N THR A 104 6.49 -8.39 10.77
CA THR A 104 5.24 -8.40 11.54
C THR A 104 4.13 -7.66 10.79
N TYR A 105 2.89 -7.83 11.26
CA TYR A 105 1.75 -7.07 10.72
C TYR A 105 1.93 -5.56 10.94
N THR A 106 2.66 -5.13 11.99
CA THR A 106 2.83 -3.73 12.36
C THR A 106 3.60 -2.92 11.30
N GLU A 107 4.58 -3.53 10.63
CA GLU A 107 5.30 -2.87 9.51
C GLU A 107 4.35 -2.53 8.35
N GLY A 108 3.32 -3.36 8.14
CA GLY A 108 2.29 -3.12 7.13
C GLY A 108 1.51 -1.82 7.33
N ALA A 109 1.37 -1.37 8.59
CA ALA A 109 0.64 -0.14 8.92
C ALA A 109 1.30 1.09 8.29
N ASP A 110 2.64 1.15 8.31
CA ASP A 110 3.40 2.26 7.76
C ASP A 110 3.15 2.39 6.24
N TYR A 111 3.13 1.26 5.52
CA TYR A 111 2.84 1.26 4.09
C TYR A 111 1.41 1.73 3.78
N VAL A 112 0.41 1.30 4.57
CA VAL A 112 -0.98 1.79 4.43
C VAL A 112 -1.05 3.31 4.62
N HIS A 113 -0.35 3.81 5.63
CA HIS A 113 -0.33 5.23 5.96
C HIS A 113 0.38 6.09 4.90
N VAL A 114 1.48 5.61 4.33
CA VAL A 114 2.29 6.34 3.35
C VAL A 114 1.63 6.33 1.97
N LEU A 115 1.07 5.20 1.54
CA LEU A 115 0.40 5.05 0.24
C LEU A 115 -1.04 5.57 0.22
N GLN A 116 -1.56 6.03 1.36
CA GLN A 116 -2.91 6.54 1.46
C GLN A 116 -3.18 7.63 0.39
N PRO A 117 -4.25 7.52 -0.42
CA PRO A 117 -4.47 8.45 -1.53
C PRO A 117 -4.75 9.89 -1.09
N ARG A 118 -5.41 10.04 0.06
CA ARG A 118 -5.75 11.32 0.69
C ARG A 118 -5.84 11.16 2.20
N CYS A 119 -5.47 12.19 2.93
CA CYS A 119 -5.68 12.29 4.37
C CYS A 119 -6.15 13.70 4.72
N VAL A 120 -7.13 13.82 5.62
CA VAL A 120 -7.67 15.13 6.03
C VAL A 120 -6.68 15.89 6.91
N GLN A 121 -5.88 15.18 7.70
CA GLN A 121 -5.01 15.79 8.71
C GLN A 121 -3.60 16.13 8.19
N ARG A 122 -3.19 15.56 7.06
CA ARG A 122 -1.84 15.74 6.51
C ARG A 122 -1.81 15.57 5.00
N THR A 123 -0.86 16.23 4.36
CA THR A 123 -0.54 16.01 2.95
C THR A 123 0.05 14.62 2.73
N THR A 124 -0.48 13.86 1.77
CA THR A 124 0.03 12.54 1.38
C THR A 124 1.08 12.63 0.28
N LEU A 125 1.82 11.54 0.03
CA LEU A 125 2.73 11.49 -1.13
C LEU A 125 1.98 11.65 -2.45
N GLN A 126 0.77 11.09 -2.55
CA GLN A 126 -0.08 11.26 -3.73
C GLN A 126 -0.58 12.70 -3.88
N ASP A 127 -0.86 13.42 -2.79
CA ASP A 127 -1.18 14.85 -2.84
C ASP A 127 0.00 15.65 -3.41
N LEU A 128 1.21 15.42 -2.89
CA LEU A 128 2.42 16.09 -3.38
C LEU A 128 2.65 15.82 -4.87
N TRP A 129 2.55 14.55 -5.28
CA TRP A 129 2.68 14.18 -6.69
C TRP A 129 1.63 14.86 -7.57
N ARG A 130 0.35 14.88 -7.15
CA ARG A 130 -0.72 15.58 -7.87
C ARG A 130 -0.47 17.08 -7.99
N THR A 131 0.08 17.70 -6.95
CA THR A 131 0.48 19.12 -6.99
C THR A 131 1.55 19.36 -8.04
N GLU A 132 2.58 18.52 -8.11
CA GLU A 132 3.63 18.69 -9.12
C GLU A 132 3.13 18.40 -10.55
N VAL A 133 2.22 17.45 -10.74
CA VAL A 133 1.51 17.27 -12.03
C VAL A 133 0.76 18.53 -12.43
N ALA A 134 -0.06 19.08 -11.53
CA ALA A 134 -0.84 20.29 -11.80
C ALA A 134 0.06 21.50 -12.15
N ASN A 135 1.18 21.65 -11.42
CA ASN A 135 2.15 22.70 -11.70
C ASN A 135 2.81 22.49 -13.07
N ALA A 136 3.27 21.28 -13.39
CA ALA A 136 3.89 20.98 -14.68
C ALA A 136 2.93 21.23 -15.85
N LEU A 137 1.67 20.80 -15.74
CA LEU A 137 0.63 21.09 -16.74
C LEU A 137 0.42 22.59 -16.94
N LEU A 138 0.34 23.36 -15.87
CA LEU A 138 0.16 24.81 -15.93
C LEU A 138 1.32 25.49 -16.67
N TYR A 139 2.57 25.19 -16.30
CA TYR A 139 3.73 25.85 -16.91
C TYR A 139 3.92 25.47 -18.38
N LEU A 140 3.69 24.21 -18.74
CA LEU A 140 3.74 23.77 -20.14
C LEU A 140 2.64 24.45 -20.97
N SER A 141 1.42 24.55 -20.43
CA SER A 141 0.30 25.22 -21.10
C SER A 141 0.58 26.70 -21.32
N VAL A 142 1.11 27.42 -20.33
CA VAL A 142 1.51 28.84 -20.46
C VAL A 142 2.61 29.01 -21.51
N ALA A 143 3.54 28.04 -21.62
CA ALA A 143 4.58 28.04 -22.64
C ALA A 143 4.08 27.61 -24.05
N GLY A 144 2.78 27.29 -24.22
CA GLY A 144 2.20 26.84 -25.49
C GLY A 144 2.62 25.41 -25.88
N ILE A 145 3.10 24.61 -24.94
CA ILE A 145 3.50 23.22 -25.15
C ILE A 145 2.29 22.31 -24.90
N ARG A 146 2.09 21.33 -25.79
CA ARG A 146 1.01 20.34 -25.66
C ARG A 146 1.21 19.45 -24.43
N THR A 147 0.14 19.20 -23.70
CA THR A 147 0.15 18.47 -22.42
C THR A 147 -0.42 17.05 -22.50
N ASP A 148 -0.88 16.60 -23.67
CA ASP A 148 -1.63 15.35 -23.85
C ASP A 148 -0.91 14.12 -23.25
N GLU A 149 0.41 14.00 -23.47
CA GLU A 149 1.20 12.88 -22.96
C GLU A 149 1.41 12.95 -21.44
N LEU A 150 1.57 14.16 -20.88
CA LEU A 150 1.67 14.36 -19.43
C LEU A 150 0.34 14.04 -18.74
N GLU A 151 -0.79 14.38 -19.36
CA GLU A 151 -2.13 14.04 -18.87
C GLU A 151 -2.39 12.53 -18.90
N ARG A 152 -1.99 11.86 -19.98
CA ARG A 152 -2.07 10.39 -20.09
C ARG A 152 -1.20 9.69 -19.04
N TYR A 153 0.04 10.15 -18.86
CA TYR A 153 0.92 9.68 -17.78
C TYR A 153 0.26 9.88 -16.42
N ALA A 154 -0.26 11.07 -16.13
CA ALA A 154 -0.86 11.38 -14.84
C ALA A 154 -2.07 10.47 -14.57
N SER A 155 -2.96 10.28 -15.54
CA SER A 155 -4.10 9.37 -15.40
C SER A 155 -3.65 7.93 -15.12
N THR A 156 -2.64 7.46 -15.85
CA THR A 156 -2.12 6.08 -15.71
C THR A 156 -1.44 5.87 -14.35
N SER A 157 -0.56 6.79 -13.95
CA SER A 157 0.16 6.71 -12.69
C SER A 157 -0.76 6.84 -11.48
N GLN A 158 -1.77 7.72 -11.53
CA GLN A 158 -2.77 7.85 -10.46
C GLN A 158 -3.53 6.52 -10.26
N ALA A 159 -3.98 5.89 -11.35
CA ALA A 159 -4.66 4.59 -11.26
C ALA A 159 -3.77 3.49 -10.65
N LEU A 160 -2.47 3.50 -10.96
CA LEU A 160 -1.50 2.57 -10.38
C LEU A 160 -1.24 2.85 -8.89
N PHE A 161 -1.19 4.11 -8.47
CA PHE A 161 -1.04 4.46 -7.06
C PHE A 161 -2.27 4.08 -6.24
N ASP A 162 -3.47 4.28 -6.79
CA ASP A 162 -4.72 3.88 -6.15
C ASP A 162 -4.82 2.35 -6.02
N ASP A 163 -4.40 1.60 -7.05
CA ASP A 163 -4.33 0.13 -7.00
C ASP A 163 -3.33 -0.35 -5.94
N ALA A 164 -2.11 0.21 -5.90
CA ALA A 164 -1.14 -0.10 -4.85
C ALA A 164 -1.69 0.16 -3.45
N ALA A 165 -2.33 1.31 -3.22
CA ALA A 165 -2.92 1.67 -1.94
C ALA A 165 -4.00 0.67 -1.51
N ALA A 166 -4.87 0.25 -2.45
CA ALA A 166 -5.89 -0.75 -2.19
C ALA A 166 -5.30 -2.14 -1.87
N VAL A 167 -4.30 -2.58 -2.63
CA VAL A 167 -3.64 -3.88 -2.41
C VAL A 167 -2.90 -3.92 -1.08
N VAL A 168 -2.16 -2.86 -0.71
CA VAL A 168 -1.48 -2.79 0.59
C VAL A 168 -2.47 -2.78 1.75
N ARG A 169 -3.59 -2.05 1.62
CA ARG A 169 -4.64 -2.04 2.64
C ARG A 169 -5.27 -3.42 2.84
N ASP A 170 -5.60 -4.14 1.77
CA ASP A 170 -6.11 -5.53 1.88
C ASP A 170 -5.04 -6.48 2.46
N ALA A 171 -3.79 -6.33 2.05
CA ALA A 171 -2.68 -7.12 2.58
C ALA A 171 -2.51 -6.92 4.09
N TYR A 172 -2.62 -5.67 4.58
CA TYR A 172 -2.59 -5.36 6.01
C TYR A 172 -3.78 -5.99 6.75
N ALA A 173 -4.99 -5.89 6.21
CA ALA A 173 -6.16 -6.53 6.83
C ALA A 173 -5.96 -8.04 6.99
N ARG A 174 -5.40 -8.70 5.97
CA ARG A 174 -5.09 -10.14 6.00
C ARG A 174 -3.94 -10.51 6.93
N SER A 175 -2.92 -9.67 7.03
CA SER A 175 -1.79 -9.89 7.95
C SER A 175 -2.24 -9.77 9.41
N ALA A 176 -3.09 -8.77 9.71
CA ALA A 176 -3.75 -8.63 10.99
C ALA A 176 -4.67 -9.82 11.29
N ALA A 177 -5.45 -10.28 10.30
CA ALA A 177 -6.30 -11.46 10.44
C ALA A 177 -5.50 -12.73 10.76
N ALA A 178 -4.39 -12.96 10.05
CA ALA A 178 -3.54 -14.12 10.29
C ALA A 178 -2.89 -14.05 11.69
N THR A 179 -2.54 -12.85 12.15
CA THR A 179 -1.94 -12.64 13.48
C THR A 179 -2.95 -12.83 14.60
N PHE A 180 -4.03 -12.03 14.60
CA PHE A 180 -5.01 -12.01 15.69
C PHE A 180 -5.98 -13.18 15.62
N GLY A 181 -6.27 -13.71 14.43
CA GLY A 181 -7.03 -14.96 14.28
C GLY A 181 -6.36 -16.12 14.98
N ARG A 182 -5.01 -16.19 14.95
CA ARG A 182 -4.25 -17.19 15.73
C ARG A 182 -4.38 -16.96 17.23
N VAL A 183 -4.24 -15.71 17.70
CA VAL A 183 -4.41 -15.36 19.12
C VAL A 183 -5.83 -15.71 19.60
N TRP A 184 -6.83 -15.42 18.77
CA TRP A 184 -8.23 -15.76 19.03
C TRP A 184 -8.45 -17.28 19.09
N ALA A 185 -7.89 -18.04 18.14
CA ALA A 185 -8.04 -19.49 18.09
C ALA A 185 -7.39 -20.20 19.29
N LEU A 186 -6.28 -19.65 19.81
CA LEU A 186 -5.56 -20.19 20.97
C LEU A 186 -6.13 -19.74 22.32
N ALA A 187 -7.09 -18.80 22.33
CA ALA A 187 -7.66 -18.31 23.58
C ALA A 187 -8.58 -19.37 24.23
N LEU A 188 -8.35 -19.58 25.54
CA LEU A 188 -8.98 -20.64 26.33
C LEU A 188 -10.44 -20.32 26.73
N ASP A 189 -10.83 -19.04 26.73
CA ASP A 189 -12.17 -18.61 27.14
C ASP A 189 -12.72 -17.48 26.23
N ALA A 190 -14.02 -17.21 26.38
CA ALA A 190 -14.73 -16.19 25.61
C ALA A 190 -14.18 -14.76 25.84
N ASN A 191 -13.67 -14.47 27.04
CA ASN A 191 -13.11 -13.16 27.37
C ASN A 191 -11.76 -12.94 26.67
N GLY A 192 -10.90 -13.97 26.60
CA GLY A 192 -9.65 -13.99 25.86
C GLY A 192 -9.88 -13.82 24.37
N ARG A 193 -10.87 -14.54 23.81
CA ARG A 193 -11.32 -14.34 22.43
C ARG A 193 -11.83 -12.92 22.19
N GLY A 194 -12.61 -12.37 23.12
CA GLY A 194 -13.09 -10.98 23.07
C GLY A 194 -11.94 -9.97 23.08
N ARG A 195 -10.92 -10.15 23.93
CA ARG A 195 -9.72 -9.31 23.95
C ARG A 195 -8.92 -9.40 22.65
N ALA A 196 -8.80 -10.59 22.05
CA ALA A 196 -8.15 -10.76 20.75
C ALA A 196 -8.88 -9.99 19.64
N LEU A 197 -10.22 -10.03 19.63
CA LEU A 197 -11.03 -9.24 18.70
C LEU A 197 -10.85 -7.73 18.93
N ILE A 198 -10.82 -7.26 20.19
CA ILE A 198 -10.56 -5.85 20.50
C ILE A 198 -9.20 -5.39 19.95
N ALA A 199 -8.15 -6.18 20.17
CA ALA A 199 -6.81 -5.87 19.67
C ALA A 199 -6.76 -5.84 18.14
N TRP A 200 -7.45 -6.77 17.48
CA TRP A 200 -7.57 -6.79 16.03
C TRP A 200 -8.31 -5.55 15.51
N MET A 201 -9.49 -5.24 16.06
CA MET A 201 -10.26 -4.06 15.64
C MET A 201 -9.48 -2.77 15.87
N LYS A 202 -8.70 -2.69 16.95
CA LYS A 202 -7.81 -1.57 17.21
C LYS A 202 -6.73 -1.45 16.14
N ALA A 203 -6.06 -2.55 15.79
CA ALA A 203 -5.04 -2.55 14.74
C ALA A 203 -5.58 -2.10 13.37
N LEU A 204 -6.83 -2.45 13.05
CA LEU A 204 -7.49 -1.97 11.83
C LEU A 204 -7.87 -0.49 11.95
N ALA A 205 -8.51 -0.08 13.05
CA ALA A 205 -8.94 1.30 13.25
C ALA A 205 -7.77 2.30 13.27
N ASP A 206 -6.65 1.92 13.89
CA ASP A 206 -5.45 2.78 13.99
C ASP A 206 -4.85 3.11 12.61
N VAL A 207 -5.07 2.26 11.60
CA VAL A 207 -4.64 2.52 10.20
C VAL A 207 -5.75 3.08 9.30
N GLY A 208 -6.88 3.47 9.88
CA GLY A 208 -7.99 4.12 9.19
C GLY A 208 -9.02 3.17 8.57
N PHE A 209 -9.20 1.96 9.11
CA PHE A 209 -10.43 1.20 8.84
C PHE A 209 -11.61 1.81 9.59
N THR A 210 -12.69 2.03 8.85
CA THR A 210 -13.95 2.52 9.36
C THR A 210 -14.59 1.50 10.29
N ALA A 211 -15.50 1.97 11.13
CA ALA A 211 -16.21 1.08 12.01
C ALA A 211 -17.13 0.09 11.28
N ASP A 212 -17.58 0.42 10.07
CA ASP A 212 -18.40 -0.46 9.25
C ASP A 212 -17.53 -1.59 8.68
N GLU A 213 -16.34 -1.28 8.15
CA GLU A 213 -15.35 -2.29 7.73
C GLU A 213 -14.98 -3.22 8.91
N CYS A 214 -14.73 -2.67 10.10
CA CYS A 214 -14.48 -3.47 11.30
C CYS A 214 -15.70 -4.34 11.69
N SER A 215 -16.93 -3.84 11.50
CA SER A 215 -18.15 -4.59 11.81
C SER A 215 -18.37 -5.77 10.86
N VAL A 216 -17.95 -5.66 9.59
CA VAL A 216 -17.95 -6.78 8.64
C VAL A 216 -17.05 -7.90 9.17
N VAL A 217 -15.82 -7.58 9.61
CA VAL A 217 -14.92 -8.59 10.20
C VAL A 217 -15.56 -9.28 11.41
N LEU A 218 -16.16 -8.52 12.32
CA LEU A 218 -16.83 -9.08 13.50
C LEU A 218 -18.04 -9.97 13.15
N SER A 219 -18.70 -9.73 12.01
CA SER A 219 -19.86 -10.51 11.58
C SER A 219 -19.50 -11.97 11.28
N ASP A 220 -18.31 -12.22 10.72
CA ASP A 220 -17.80 -13.57 10.44
C ASP A 220 -17.61 -14.38 11.73
N PHE A 221 -17.22 -13.72 12.83
CA PHE A 221 -17.02 -14.37 14.13
C PHE A 221 -18.30 -14.53 14.94
N LYS A 222 -19.37 -13.80 14.60
CA LYS A 222 -20.61 -13.79 15.38
C LYS A 222 -21.28 -15.17 15.42
N VAL A 223 -21.14 -15.94 14.35
CA VAL A 223 -21.68 -17.31 14.26
C VAL A 223 -20.90 -18.27 15.17
N VAL A 224 -19.58 -18.13 15.25
CA VAL A 224 -18.70 -19.08 15.94
C VAL A 224 -18.48 -18.73 17.41
N SER A 225 -18.53 -17.44 17.77
CA SER A 225 -18.26 -16.97 19.14
C SER A 225 -19.05 -15.68 19.46
N PRO A 226 -20.39 -15.76 19.56
CA PRO A 226 -21.26 -14.59 19.76
C PRO A 226 -20.95 -13.80 21.03
N ASP A 227 -20.54 -14.47 22.11
CA ASP A 227 -20.19 -13.82 23.39
C ASP A 227 -18.92 -12.97 23.28
N ALA A 228 -17.91 -13.47 22.57
CA ALA A 228 -16.67 -12.72 22.32
C ALA A 228 -16.92 -11.48 21.44
N VAL A 229 -17.80 -11.60 20.44
CA VAL A 229 -18.21 -10.47 19.61
C VAL A 229 -18.99 -9.44 20.45
N SER A 230 -19.92 -9.90 21.29
CA SER A 230 -20.67 -9.03 22.20
C SER A 230 -19.74 -8.30 23.18
N TYR A 231 -18.76 -9.00 23.74
CA TYR A 231 -17.73 -8.40 24.60
C TYR A 231 -16.91 -7.33 23.86
N CYS A 232 -16.46 -7.63 22.63
CA CYS A 232 -15.72 -6.67 21.80
C CYS A 232 -16.53 -5.41 21.47
N LEU A 233 -17.83 -5.57 21.17
CA LEU A 233 -18.74 -4.46 20.89
C LEU A 233 -19.07 -3.64 22.14
N ALA A 234 -19.22 -4.29 23.30
CA ALA A 234 -19.40 -3.58 24.57
C ALA A 234 -18.19 -2.70 24.93
N ASN A 235 -16.99 -3.08 24.47
CA ASN A 235 -15.73 -2.35 24.66
C ASN A 235 -15.32 -1.53 23.43
N LYS A 236 -16.27 -1.14 22.59
CA LYS A 236 -16.01 -0.41 21.34
C LYS A 236 -15.26 0.91 21.51
N GLY A 237 -15.39 1.56 22.67
CA GLY A 237 -14.61 2.76 23.02
C GLY A 237 -13.10 2.54 23.17
N VAL A 238 -12.64 1.28 23.27
CA VAL A 238 -11.20 0.94 23.40
C VAL A 238 -10.49 0.93 22.06
N TRP A 239 -11.20 0.56 21.00
CA TRP A 239 -10.66 0.41 19.65
C TRP A 239 -11.20 1.42 18.64
N ARG A 240 -12.23 2.21 18.99
CA ARG A 240 -12.50 3.47 18.30
C ARG A 240 -11.67 4.57 18.95
N CYS A 241 -10.62 5.04 18.27
CA CYS A 241 -10.03 6.33 18.61
C CYS A 241 -11.14 7.40 18.57
N ARG A 242 -11.21 8.25 19.60
CA ARG A 242 -12.08 9.43 19.60
C ARG A 242 -11.68 10.30 18.40
N GLU A 243 -12.63 10.53 17.51
CA GLU A 243 -12.57 11.64 16.53
C GLU A 243 -12.46 12.98 17.27
#